data_AF-A0A7V6D1X9-F1
#
_entry.id   AF-A0A7V6D1X9-F1
#
_cell.length_a   1.000
_cell.length_b   1.000
_cell.length_c   1.000
_cell.angle_alpha   90.00
_cell.angle_beta   90.00
_cell.angle_gamma   90.00
#
_symmetry.space_group_name_H-M   'P 1'
#
loop_
_entity.id
_entity.type
_entity.pdbx_description
1 polymer ?
#
loop_
_entity_poly.entity_id
_entity_poly.type
_entity_poly.pdbx_seq_one_letter_code
_entity_poly.pdbx_strand_id
1 'polypeptide(L)' 'MTATVGRRWGQHFLFQPRWLKRIAEAALPDHEPLTIEIGAGTGNLTAYLLERTDHLVAIEIDPK' A
#
# COMPACT_ATOMS: atom_id res chain seq x y z
N MET A 1 -9.61 23.70 11.96
CA MET A 1 -10.47 22.50 11.84
C MET A 1 -9.62 21.38 11.23
N THR A 2 -8.95 20.60 12.05
CA THR A 2 -8.10 19.47 11.62
C THR A 2 -9.00 18.26 11.36
N ALA A 3 -9.30 17.97 10.10
CA ALA A 3 -10.01 16.75 9.75
C ALA A 3 -9.07 15.57 10.00
N THR A 4 -9.34 14.77 11.03
CA THR A 4 -8.63 13.52 11.32
C THR A 4 -8.76 12.60 10.11
N VAL A 5 -7.65 12.27 9.45
CA VAL A 5 -7.62 11.17 8.48
C VAL A 5 -8.08 9.89 9.19
N GLY A 6 -9.00 9.14 8.57
CA GLY A 6 -9.03 7.69 8.78
C GLY A 6 -9.93 7.06 9.85
N ARG A 7 -11.17 7.50 10.07
CA ARG A 7 -12.17 6.61 10.73
C ARG A 7 -13.38 6.22 9.91
N ARG A 8 -13.74 6.99 8.88
CA ARG A 8 -14.91 6.67 8.04
C ARG A 8 -14.71 5.41 7.19
N TRP A 9 -13.48 5.16 6.76
CA TRP A 9 -13.12 4.05 5.87
C TRP A 9 -12.22 2.99 6.53
N GLY A 10 -12.06 3.04 7.86
CA GLY A 10 -11.24 2.05 8.59
C GLY A 10 -9.74 2.09 8.28
N GLN A 11 -9.21 3.24 7.88
CA GLN A 11 -7.78 3.39 7.54
C GLN A 11 -6.91 3.24 8.80
N HIS A 12 -6.18 2.13 8.86
CA HIS A 12 -5.12 1.88 9.84
C HIS A 12 -3.81 1.73 9.10
N PHE A 13 -2.94 2.74 9.18
CA PHE A 13 -1.69 2.73 8.44
C PHE A 13 -0.63 1.86 9.12
N LEU A 14 -0.06 0.94 8.35
CA LEU A 14 1.07 0.12 8.77
C LEU A 14 2.37 0.88 8.52
N PHE A 15 3.16 1.12 9.57
CA PHE A 15 4.43 1.86 9.48
C PHE A 15 5.67 1.00 9.76
N GLN A 16 5.49 -0.22 10.23
CA GLN A 16 6.59 -1.07 10.70
C GLN A 16 7.30 -1.72 9.50
N PRO A 17 8.57 -1.35 9.19
CA PRO A 17 9.27 -1.79 7.97
C PRO A 17 9.35 -3.32 7.82
N ARG A 18 9.55 -4.03 8.94
CA ARG A 18 9.62 -5.51 8.93
C ARG A 18 8.35 -6.16 8.40
N TRP A 19 7.19 -5.57 8.69
CA TRP A 19 5.90 -6.12 8.29
C TRP A 19 5.59 -5.71 6.85
N LEU A 20 5.89 -4.47 6.47
CA LEU A 20 5.74 -4.00 5.09
C LEU A 20 6.56 -4.86 4.12
N LYS A 21 7.85 -5.07 4.43
CA LYS A 21 8.73 -5.94 3.64
C LYS A 21 8.19 -7.36 3.56
N ARG A 22 7.81 -7.96 4.69
CA ARG A 22 7.28 -9.32 4.73
C ARG A 22 5.98 -9.46 3.93
N ILE A 23 5.10 -8.46 3.95
CA ILE A 23 3.86 -8.46 3.16
C ILE A 23 4.20 -8.37 1.67
N ALA A 24 5.09 -7.46 1.27
CA ALA A 24 5.49 -7.31 -0.14
C ALA A 24 6.13 -8.60 -0.69
N GLU A 25 7.03 -9.22 0.08
CA GLU A 25 7.65 -10.50 -0.26
C GLU A 25 6.65 -11.65 -0.35
N ALA A 26 5.61 -11.65 0.49
CA ALA A 26 4.59 -12.69 0.46
C ALA A 26 3.57 -12.48 -0.68
N ALA A 27 3.26 -11.23 -1.00
CA ALA A 27 2.29 -10.86 -2.04
C ALA A 27 2.88 -10.98 -3.45
N LEU A 28 4.15 -10.57 -3.60
CA LEU A 28 4.92 -10.64 -4.83
C LEU A 28 6.19 -11.46 -4.56
N PRO A 29 6.11 -12.80 -4.46
CA PRO A 29 7.28 -13.63 -4.21
C PRO A 29 8.33 -13.48 -5.30
N ASP A 30 7.88 -13.38 -6.56
CA ASP A 30 8.67 -13.09 -7.74
C ASP A 30 8.39 -11.66 -8.24
N HIS A 31 9.18 -11.21 -9.23
CA HIS A 31 8.99 -9.90 -9.85
C HIS A 31 7.86 -9.96 -10.87
N GLU A 32 6.84 -9.10 -10.71
CA GLU A 32 5.62 -9.16 -11.54
C GLU A 32 5.54 -7.98 -12.53
N PRO A 33 5.06 -8.18 -13.77
CA PRO A 33 4.94 -7.09 -14.73
C PRO A 33 3.85 -6.06 -14.37
N LEU A 34 2.81 -6.48 -13.63
CA LEU A 34 1.72 -5.60 -13.22
C LEU A 34 1.15 -6.02 -11.86
N THR A 35 1.09 -5.08 -10.93
CA THR A 35 0.49 -5.25 -9.60
C THR A 35 -0.69 -4.30 -9.41
N ILE A 36 -1.75 -4.78 -8.75
CA ILE A 36 -2.88 -3.95 -8.31
C ILE A 36 -2.88 -3.89 -6.78
N GLU A 37 -2.83 -2.69 -6.22
CA GLU A 37 -2.94 -2.45 -4.78
C GLU A 37 -4.31 -1.82 -4.45
N ILE A 38 -5.04 -2.43 -3.51
CA ILE A 38 -6.31 -1.90 -3.02
C ILE A 38 -6.09 -1.28 -1.64
N GLY A 39 -6.42 0.01 -1.50
CA GLY A 39 -6.27 0.77 -0.25
C GLY A 39 -4.82 1.18 0.02
N ALA A 40 -4.17 1.84 -0.94
CA ALA A 40 -2.78 2.28 -0.83
C ALA A 40 -2.55 3.25 0.33
N GLY A 41 -3.58 4.00 0.74
CA GLY A 41 -3.50 4.92 1.87
C GLY A 41 -2.34 5.91 1.75
N THR A 42 -1.42 5.87 2.71
CA THR A 42 -0.23 6.75 2.73
C THR A 42 0.91 6.27 1.84
N GLY A 43 0.77 5.13 1.17
CA GLY A 43 1.78 4.58 0.26
C GLY A 43 2.89 3.76 0.93
N ASN A 44 2.77 3.47 2.23
CA ASN A 44 3.80 2.76 2.98
C ASN A 44 4.09 1.37 2.41
N LEU A 45 3.06 0.62 1.97
CA LEU A 45 3.26 -0.69 1.34
C LEU A 45 3.61 -0.55 -0.14
N THR A 46 2.98 0.40 -0.83
CA THR A 46 3.25 0.76 -2.23
C THR A 46 4.74 0.88 -2.53
N ALA A 47 5.50 1.56 -1.66
CA ALA A 47 6.95 1.72 -1.83
C ALA A 47 7.70 0.38 -1.93
N TYR A 48 7.32 -0.62 -1.14
CA TYR A 48 7.93 -1.96 -1.18
C TYR A 48 7.43 -2.81 -2.35
N LEU A 49 6.19 -2.60 -2.80
CA LEU A 49 5.65 -3.30 -3.97
C LEU A 49 6.30 -2.79 -5.27
N LEU A 50 6.58 -1.50 -5.36
CA LEU A 50 7.27 -0.88 -6.51
C LEU A 50 8.70 -1.42 -6.73
N GLU A 51 9.36 -1.93 -5.70
CA GLU A 51 10.66 -2.61 -5.84
C GLU A 51 10.55 -4.00 -6.49
N ARG A 52 9.33 -4.51 -6.67
CA ARG A 52 9.04 -5.89 -7.09
C ARG A 52 8.11 -5.97 -8.30
N THR A 53 7.82 -4.84 -8.96
CA THR A 53 6.94 -4.82 -10.13
C THR A 53 7.34 -3.74 -11.14
N ASP A 54 7.10 -3.99 -12.43
CA ASP A 54 7.32 -2.98 -13.47
C ASP A 54 6.27 -1.85 -13.39
N HIS A 55 5.02 -2.22 -13.09
CA HIS A 55 3.89 -1.30 -13.02
C HIS A 55 3.00 -1.60 -11.83
N LEU A 56 2.59 -0.56 -11.11
CA LEU A 56 1.63 -0.66 -10.01
C LEU A 56 0.45 0.26 -10.25
N VAL A 57 -0.75 -0.30 -10.12
CA VAL A 57 -2.02 0.44 -10.11
C VAL A 57 -2.55 0.46 -8.69
N ALA A 58 -2.51 1.64 -8.06
CA ALA A 58 -3.08 1.86 -6.74
C ALA A 58 -4.53 2.33 -6.86
N ILE A 59 -5.44 1.68 -6.13
CA ILE A 59 -6.85 2.04 -6.04
C ILE A 59 -7.13 2.49 -4.60
N GLU A 60 -7.50 3.76 -4.42
CA GLU A 60 -7.84 4.35 -3.13
C GLU A 60 -9.23 4.98 -3.18
N ILE A 61 -10.05 4.71 -2.16
CA ILE A 61 -11.41 5.23 -2.07
C ILE A 61 -11.46 6.60 -1.39
N ASP A 62 -10.48 6.89 -0.53
CA ASP A 62 -10.35 8.22 0.06
C ASP A 62 -9.90 9.21 -1.03
N PRO A 63 -10.71 10.23 -1.36
CA PRO A 63 -10.37 11.19 -2.40
C PRO A 63 -9.31 12.22 -1.96
N LYS A 64 -8.78 12.11 -0.74
CA LYS A 64 -7.78 13.01 -0.17
C LYS A 64 -6.36 12.53 -0.37
#